data_AF-A0A953LPG5-F1
#
_entry.id   AF-A0A953LPG5-F1
#
_cell.length_a   1.000
_cell.length_b   1.000
_cell.length_c   1.000
_cell.angle_alpha   90.00
_cell.angle_beta   90.00
_cell.angle_gamma   90.00
#
_symmetry.space_group_name_H-M   'P 1'
#
loop_
_entity.id
_entity.type
_entity.pdbx_description
1 polymer ?
#
loop_
_entity_poly.entity_id
_entity_poly.type
_entity_poly.pdbx_seq_one_letter_code
_entity_poly.pdbx_strand_id
1 'polypeptide(L)'
;GRATFAACSWILEQPWVAERCRKFYLESNLATDKKASQVNIMRTRGKRVVAEATIPRDVLVQHMRVEPEQLHYHAGIANVGTFLSGANNNGAHSPNGITAMFIATGQDVANVAESSAGIVYTELTPDRSLYMSITIPSLIVATHGGGTGLPTQRECLELLGCTGRGKVRKFAEIVAGVVLAGEISLASAISSLDWVSSHEKYGRNR
;
A
#
# COMPACT_ATOMS: atom_id res chain seq x y z
N GLY A 1 15.30 5.84 15.34
CA GLY A 1 16.69 6.24 15.10
C GLY A 1 17.26 6.95 16.31
N ARG A 2 17.45 8.28 16.23
CA ARG A 2 18.08 9.07 17.31
C ARG A 2 17.43 8.91 18.69
N ALA A 3 16.11 9.04 18.77
CA ALA A 3 15.39 8.89 20.05
C ALA A 3 15.55 7.47 20.64
N THR A 4 15.40 6.44 19.81
CA THR A 4 15.62 5.04 20.21
C THR A 4 17.04 4.81 20.69
N PHE A 5 18.04 5.35 19.99
CA PHE A 5 19.44 5.23 20.39
C PHE A 5 19.67 5.86 21.77
N ALA A 6 19.19 7.08 22.00
CA ALA A 6 19.30 7.74 23.30
C ALA A 6 18.64 6.93 24.43
N ALA A 7 17.44 6.40 24.19
CA ALA A 7 16.75 5.55 25.16
C ALA A 7 17.52 4.25 25.43
N CYS A 8 18.02 3.58 24.39
CA CYS A 8 18.81 2.36 24.54
C CYS A 8 20.14 2.61 25.24
N SER A 9 20.83 3.72 24.95
CA SER A 9 22.05 4.11 25.66
C SER A 9 21.78 4.29 27.15
N TRP A 10 20.71 5.00 27.52
CA TRP A 10 20.30 5.13 28.91
C TRP A 10 19.97 3.78 29.56
N ILE A 11 19.30 2.87 28.86
CA ILE A 11 19.00 1.51 29.33
C ILE A 11 20.30 0.71 29.58
N LEU A 12 21.28 0.82 28.68
CA LEU A 12 22.56 0.12 28.79
C LEU A 12 23.39 0.58 29.99
N GLU A 13 23.21 1.82 30.43
CA GLU A 13 23.84 2.37 31.64
C GLU A 13 23.17 1.91 32.95
N GLN A 14 21.99 1.28 32.89
CA GLN A 14 21.29 0.84 34.09
C GLN A 14 21.98 -0.37 34.73
N PRO A 15 22.15 -0.42 36.07
CA PRO A 15 22.85 -1.52 36.75
C PRO A 15 22.30 -2.91 36.44
N TRP A 16 20.98 -3.04 36.22
CA TRP A 16 20.35 -4.31 35.90
C TRP A 16 20.56 -4.78 34.44
N VAL A 17 21.12 -3.93 33.57
CA VAL A 17 21.46 -4.25 32.17
C VAL A 17 22.96 -4.26 31.91
N ALA A 18 23.71 -3.34 32.52
CA ALA A 18 25.13 -3.07 32.20
C ALA A 18 26.01 -4.33 32.22
N GLU A 19 25.79 -5.24 33.18
CA GLU A 19 26.57 -6.49 33.31
C GLU A 19 25.95 -7.68 32.53
N ARG A 20 24.70 -7.55 32.06
CA ARG A 20 23.95 -8.62 31.39
C ARG A 20 23.93 -8.50 29.87
N CYS A 21 23.96 -7.27 29.33
CA CYS A 21 23.92 -7.03 27.90
C CYS A 21 25.31 -7.18 27.29
N ARG A 22 25.50 -8.22 26.46
CA ARG A 22 26.81 -8.47 25.80
C ARG A 22 27.02 -7.65 24.55
N LYS A 23 25.94 -7.43 23.77
CA LYS A 23 25.97 -6.75 22.48
C LYS A 23 24.66 -6.02 22.23
N PHE A 24 24.73 -4.88 21.58
CA PHE A 24 23.59 -4.06 21.22
C PHE A 24 23.68 -3.68 19.74
N TYR A 25 22.55 -3.81 19.05
CA TYR A 25 22.35 -3.33 17.69
C TYR A 25 21.04 -2.56 17.67
N LEU A 26 21.05 -1.36 17.07
CA LEU A 26 19.87 -0.49 17.06
C LEU A 26 18.72 -1.05 16.20
N GLU A 27 19.06 -1.85 15.19
CA GLU A 27 18.10 -2.54 14.33
C GLU A 27 18.52 -4.00 14.18
N SER A 28 17.57 -4.92 14.36
CA SER A 28 17.79 -6.38 14.27
C SER A 28 16.64 -7.06 13.53
N ASN A 29 16.09 -6.37 12.52
CA ASN A 29 15.01 -6.78 11.63
C ASN A 29 13.60 -6.87 12.22
N LEU A 30 13.42 -6.63 13.53
CA LEU A 30 12.10 -6.71 14.17
C LEU A 30 11.26 -5.42 14.06
N ALA A 31 11.88 -4.25 13.82
CA ALA A 31 11.12 -3.09 13.34
C ALA A 31 10.61 -3.30 11.92
N THR A 32 11.30 -4.19 11.19
CA THR A 32 11.14 -4.49 9.76
C THR A 32 11.07 -3.23 8.90
N ASP A 33 12.23 -2.66 8.59
CA ASP A 33 12.38 -1.62 7.56
C ASP A 33 12.71 -2.24 6.19
N LYS A 34 11.99 -1.85 5.15
CA LYS A 34 12.23 -2.21 3.74
C LYS A 34 12.17 -3.71 3.45
N LYS A 35 11.34 -4.43 4.21
CA LYS A 35 11.08 -5.88 4.06
C LYS A 35 9.59 -6.14 4.33
N ALA A 36 9.03 -7.15 3.68
CA ALA A 36 7.71 -7.65 4.05
C ALA A 36 7.78 -8.32 5.44
N SER A 37 6.83 -8.01 6.33
CA SER A 37 6.68 -8.74 7.59
C SER A 37 5.23 -8.78 8.08
N GLN A 38 4.90 -9.88 8.76
CA GLN A 38 3.63 -10.03 9.47
C GLN A 38 3.50 -9.03 10.64
N VAL A 39 4.63 -8.63 11.24
CA VAL A 39 4.65 -7.61 12.29
C VAL A 39 4.10 -6.29 11.77
N ASN A 40 4.51 -5.83 10.58
CA ASN A 40 4.03 -4.57 10.01
C ASN A 40 2.53 -4.60 9.65
N ILE A 41 1.99 -5.78 9.31
CA ILE A 41 0.56 -5.97 9.02
C ILE A 41 -0.26 -5.89 10.32
N MET A 42 0.19 -6.59 11.37
CA MET A 42 -0.50 -6.66 12.66
C MET A 42 -0.29 -5.41 13.52
N ARG A 43 0.88 -4.78 13.42
CA ARG A 43 1.31 -3.58 14.13
C ARG A 43 1.75 -2.56 13.10
N THR A 44 0.88 -1.60 12.84
CA THR A 44 1.09 -0.57 11.82
C THR A 44 2.46 0.09 11.94
N ARG A 45 3.20 0.07 10.82
CA ARG A 45 4.41 0.86 10.60
C ARG A 45 4.09 2.01 9.65
N GLY A 46 4.39 3.24 10.06
CA GLY A 46 4.00 4.43 9.31
C GLY A 46 2.51 4.75 9.47
N LYS A 47 1.72 4.61 8.41
CA LYS A 47 0.30 4.95 8.37
C LYS A 47 -0.51 3.73 7.98
N ARG A 48 -1.61 3.49 8.71
CA ARG A 48 -2.68 2.60 8.29
C ARG A 48 -3.75 3.45 7.63
N VAL A 49 -4.13 3.09 6.42
CA VAL A 49 -5.14 3.82 5.65
C VAL A 49 -6.05 2.82 4.97
N VAL A 50 -7.34 3.15 4.94
CA VAL A 50 -8.38 2.40 4.23
C VAL A 50 -8.99 3.32 3.20
N ALA A 51 -9.11 2.86 1.97
CA ALA A 51 -9.92 3.48 0.94
C ALA A 51 -11.02 2.51 0.54
N GLU A 52 -12.24 3.01 0.38
CA GLU A 52 -13.40 2.20 0.03
C GLU A 52 -14.32 2.96 -0.94
N ALA A 53 -15.05 2.20 -1.75
CA ALA A 53 -16.04 2.72 -2.68
C ALA A 53 -17.12 1.67 -2.94
N THR A 54 -18.35 2.16 -3.17
CA THR A 54 -19.41 1.37 -3.78
C THR A 54 -19.53 1.77 -5.23
N ILE A 55 -19.28 0.83 -6.14
CA ILE A 55 -19.34 1.04 -7.58
C ILE A 55 -20.69 0.52 -8.08
N PRO A 56 -21.54 1.40 -8.67
CA PRO A 56 -22.81 0.98 -9.23
C PRO A 56 -22.64 -0.10 -10.29
N ARG A 57 -23.58 -1.07 -10.33
CA ARG A 57 -23.57 -2.15 -11.33
C ARG A 57 -23.42 -1.61 -12.76
N ASP A 58 -24.20 -0.60 -13.11
CA ASP A 58 -24.21 -0.04 -14.46
C ASP A 58 -22.84 0.54 -14.86
N VAL A 59 -22.11 1.12 -13.90
CA VAL A 59 -20.76 1.64 -14.14
C VAL A 59 -19.79 0.50 -14.46
N LEU A 60 -19.83 -0.60 -13.68
CA LEU A 60 -18.98 -1.77 -13.92
C LEU A 60 -19.31 -2.44 -15.27
N VAL A 61 -20.58 -2.64 -15.58
CA VAL A 61 -21.00 -3.29 -16.82
C VAL A 61 -20.68 -2.42 -18.04
N GLN A 62 -21.00 -1.13 -18.00
CA GLN A 62 -20.85 -0.24 -19.15
C GLN A 62 -19.40 0.18 -19.40
N HIS A 63 -18.64 0.50 -18.35
CA HIS A 63 -17.29 1.05 -18.49
C HIS A 63 -16.19 0.02 -18.28
N MET A 64 -16.42 -0.95 -17.38
CA MET A 64 -15.40 -1.93 -17.01
C MET A 64 -15.65 -3.31 -17.63
N ARG A 65 -16.80 -3.50 -18.30
CA ARG A 65 -17.20 -4.71 -19.02
C ARG A 65 -17.16 -5.97 -18.15
N VAL A 66 -17.54 -5.82 -16.88
CA VAL A 66 -17.53 -6.91 -15.91
C VAL A 66 -18.76 -6.82 -15.01
N GLU A 67 -19.29 -7.98 -14.63
CA GLU A 67 -20.37 -8.06 -13.66
C GLU A 67 -19.83 -8.01 -12.21
N PRO A 68 -20.50 -7.29 -11.29
CA PRO A 68 -20.13 -7.23 -9.87
C PRO A 68 -19.90 -8.62 -9.25
N GLU A 69 -20.75 -9.59 -9.60
CA GLU A 69 -20.68 -10.97 -9.12
C GLU A 69 -19.38 -11.67 -9.53
N GLN A 70 -18.89 -11.40 -10.75
CA GLN A 70 -17.62 -11.97 -11.23
C GLN A 70 -16.44 -11.40 -10.45
N LEU A 71 -16.45 -10.10 -10.15
CA LEU A 71 -15.41 -9.45 -9.34
C LEU A 71 -15.39 -10.00 -7.91
N HIS A 72 -16.56 -10.15 -7.28
CA HIS A 72 -16.66 -10.72 -5.94
C HIS A 72 -16.18 -12.17 -5.90
N TYR A 73 -16.61 -13.00 -6.87
CA TYR A 73 -16.17 -14.39 -6.97
C TYR A 73 -14.65 -14.49 -7.20
N HIS A 74 -14.09 -13.68 -8.11
CA HIS A 74 -12.65 -13.63 -8.35
C HIS A 74 -11.88 -13.21 -7.10
N ALA A 75 -12.35 -12.22 -6.34
CA ALA A 75 -11.72 -11.82 -5.08
C ALA A 75 -11.64 -12.99 -4.08
N GLY A 76 -12.68 -13.84 -4.02
CA GLY A 76 -12.66 -15.08 -3.22
C GLY A 76 -11.55 -16.04 -3.65
N ILE A 77 -11.38 -16.26 -4.96
CA ILE A 77 -10.31 -17.10 -5.52
C ILE A 77 -8.92 -16.50 -5.22
N ALA A 78 -8.75 -15.21 -5.49
CA ALA A 78 -7.50 -14.48 -5.24
C ALA A 78 -7.08 -14.58 -3.78
N ASN A 79 -8.03 -14.46 -2.85
CA ASN A 79 -7.76 -14.59 -1.42
C ASN A 79 -7.24 -15.99 -1.04
N VAL A 80 -7.83 -17.06 -1.58
CA VAL A 80 -7.31 -18.43 -1.39
C VAL A 80 -5.91 -18.57 -1.98
N GLY A 81 -5.67 -18.03 -3.18
CA GLY A 81 -4.36 -18.03 -3.82
C GLY A 81 -3.29 -17.28 -3.01
N THR A 82 -3.64 -16.17 -2.39
CA THR A 82 -2.75 -15.40 -1.52
C THR A 82 -2.38 -16.18 -0.26
N PHE A 83 -3.34 -16.88 0.36
CA PHE A 83 -3.04 -17.74 1.51
C PHE A 83 -2.07 -18.87 1.13
N LEU A 84 -2.28 -19.51 -0.03
CA LEU A 84 -1.40 -20.60 -0.49
C LEU A 84 0.01 -20.12 -0.83
N SER A 85 0.14 -18.94 -1.43
CA SER A 85 1.45 -18.37 -1.81
C SER A 85 2.20 -17.70 -0.67
N GLY A 86 1.53 -17.42 0.46
CA GLY A 86 2.10 -16.67 1.57
C GLY A 86 2.33 -15.18 1.24
N ALA A 87 1.68 -14.66 0.21
CA ALA A 87 1.75 -13.25 -0.15
C ALA A 87 1.11 -12.36 0.93
N ASN A 88 1.64 -11.15 1.10
CA ASN A 88 1.13 -10.14 2.04
C ASN A 88 0.10 -9.19 1.41
N ASN A 89 -0.35 -9.51 0.21
CA ASN A 89 -1.33 -8.75 -0.54
C ASN A 89 -2.30 -9.72 -1.24
N ASN A 90 -3.60 -9.58 -0.98
CA ASN A 90 -4.66 -10.34 -1.66
C ASN A 90 -5.36 -9.56 -2.78
N GLY A 91 -4.95 -8.32 -3.02
CA GLY A 91 -5.28 -7.55 -4.21
C GLY A 91 -4.39 -7.90 -5.40
N ALA A 92 -4.60 -7.20 -6.48
CA ALA A 92 -3.95 -7.43 -7.76
C ALA A 92 -2.61 -6.67 -7.88
N HIS A 93 -2.53 -5.38 -7.52
CA HIS A 93 -1.32 -4.59 -7.84
C HIS A 93 -1.06 -3.31 -7.03
N SER A 94 -1.43 -3.24 -5.75
CA SER A 94 -1.02 -2.13 -4.87
C SER A 94 0.46 -1.69 -4.98
N PRO A 95 1.48 -2.57 -5.21
CA PRO A 95 2.85 -2.11 -5.43
C PRO A 95 3.00 -1.10 -6.58
N ASN A 96 2.24 -1.22 -7.67
CA ASN A 96 2.40 -0.36 -8.85
C ASN A 96 1.98 1.08 -8.55
N GLY A 97 0.77 1.26 -8.02
CA GLY A 97 0.25 2.59 -7.64
C GLY A 97 1.14 3.26 -6.60
N ILE A 98 1.57 2.51 -5.58
CA ILE A 98 2.46 3.01 -4.53
C ILE A 98 3.82 3.40 -5.11
N THR A 99 4.44 2.55 -5.93
CA THR A 99 5.74 2.84 -6.53
C THR A 99 5.70 4.08 -7.42
N ALA A 100 4.66 4.22 -8.25
CA ALA A 100 4.47 5.40 -9.09
C ALA A 100 4.37 6.67 -8.24
N MET A 101 3.53 6.66 -7.20
CA MET A 101 3.40 7.77 -6.26
C MET A 101 4.71 8.07 -5.53
N PHE A 102 5.46 7.03 -5.14
CA PHE A 102 6.72 7.18 -4.41
C PHE A 102 7.78 7.87 -5.25
N ILE A 103 7.96 7.43 -6.49
CA ILE A 103 8.90 8.03 -7.43
C ILE A 103 8.51 9.48 -7.73
N ALA A 104 7.24 9.73 -8.05
CA ALA A 104 6.75 11.05 -8.44
C ALA A 104 6.86 12.07 -7.28
N THR A 105 6.68 11.64 -6.03
CA THR A 105 6.60 12.56 -4.88
C THR A 105 7.80 12.50 -3.94
N GLY A 106 8.89 11.84 -4.34
CA GLY A 106 10.16 11.86 -3.61
C GLY A 106 10.16 11.06 -2.30
N GLN A 107 9.40 9.97 -2.28
CA GLN A 107 9.42 9.01 -1.18
C GLN A 107 10.63 8.06 -1.31
N ASP A 108 10.95 7.32 -0.25
CA ASP A 108 11.95 6.26 -0.31
C ASP A 108 11.33 5.01 -0.97
N VAL A 109 11.69 4.78 -2.23
CA VAL A 109 11.14 3.69 -3.07
C VAL A 109 11.41 2.30 -2.46
N ALA A 110 12.46 2.13 -1.66
CA ALA A 110 12.72 0.85 -1.01
C ALA A 110 11.63 0.48 0.03
N ASN A 111 10.89 1.46 0.56
CA ASN A 111 9.76 1.21 1.44
C ASN A 111 8.54 0.62 0.69
N VAL A 112 8.57 0.46 -0.64
CA VAL A 112 7.57 -0.34 -1.36
C VAL A 112 7.54 -1.78 -0.84
N ALA A 113 8.68 -2.35 -0.44
CA ALA A 113 8.77 -3.72 0.07
C ALA A 113 7.87 -4.01 1.30
N GLU A 114 7.46 -2.97 2.02
CA GLU A 114 6.53 -3.04 3.15
C GLU A 114 5.21 -2.29 2.90
N SER A 115 5.24 -1.22 2.10
CA SER A 115 4.06 -0.39 1.82
C SER A 115 3.10 -1.08 0.85
N SER A 116 3.59 -2.03 0.05
CA SER A 116 2.78 -2.81 -0.89
C SER A 116 1.88 -3.87 -0.24
N ALA A 117 1.95 -4.05 1.09
CA ALA A 117 0.97 -4.89 1.77
C ALA A 117 -0.45 -4.34 1.53
N GLY A 118 -1.40 -5.22 1.24
CA GLY A 118 -2.75 -4.84 0.86
C GLY A 118 -3.77 -5.87 1.31
N ILE A 119 -4.86 -5.40 1.91
CA ILE A 119 -5.99 -6.25 2.29
C ILE A 119 -7.21 -5.71 1.57
N VAL A 120 -7.54 -6.33 0.45
CA VAL A 120 -8.73 -6.09 -0.35
C VAL A 120 -9.89 -6.89 0.22
N TYR A 121 -11.04 -6.25 0.32
CA TYR A 121 -12.31 -6.87 0.68
C TYR A 121 -13.39 -6.42 -0.30
N THR A 122 -14.28 -7.34 -0.68
CA THR A 122 -15.41 -7.05 -1.56
C THR A 122 -16.70 -7.62 -1.01
N GLU A 123 -17.81 -6.95 -1.31
CA GLU A 123 -19.16 -7.37 -0.97
C GLU A 123 -20.12 -6.99 -2.09
N LEU A 124 -21.10 -7.86 -2.36
CA LEU A 124 -22.25 -7.51 -3.20
C LEU A 124 -23.30 -6.84 -2.33
N THR A 125 -23.61 -5.59 -2.67
CA THR A 125 -24.67 -4.83 -2.02
C THR A 125 -26.06 -5.37 -2.40
N PRO A 126 -27.13 -5.05 -1.63
CA PRO A 126 -28.48 -5.52 -1.94
C PRO A 126 -29.00 -5.10 -3.32
N ASP A 127 -28.56 -3.95 -3.83
CA ASP A 127 -28.88 -3.44 -5.18
C ASP A 127 -27.96 -4.01 -6.28
N ARG A 128 -27.13 -5.01 -5.95
CA ARG A 128 -26.15 -5.64 -6.83
C ARG A 128 -25.04 -4.72 -7.33
N SER A 129 -24.79 -3.61 -6.65
CA SER A 129 -23.56 -2.84 -6.80
C SER A 129 -22.39 -3.56 -6.08
N LEU A 130 -21.16 -3.23 -6.43
CA LEU A 130 -19.96 -3.79 -5.77
C LEU A 130 -19.43 -2.82 -4.73
N TYR A 131 -19.39 -3.23 -3.48
CA TYR A 131 -18.55 -2.58 -2.47
C TYR A 131 -17.15 -3.17 -2.54
N MET A 132 -16.12 -2.32 -2.59
CA MET A 132 -14.72 -2.71 -2.52
C MET A 132 -13.96 -1.78 -1.57
N SER A 133 -13.12 -2.36 -0.72
CA SER A 133 -12.17 -1.61 0.10
C SER A 133 -10.78 -2.20 -0.02
N ILE A 134 -9.77 -1.35 0.18
CA ILE A 134 -8.40 -1.77 0.41
C ILE A 134 -7.86 -1.13 1.69
N THR A 135 -7.35 -1.96 2.59
CA THR A 135 -6.55 -1.54 3.73
C THR A 135 -5.07 -1.68 3.40
N ILE A 136 -4.32 -0.58 3.49
CA ILE A 136 -2.85 -0.59 3.45
C ILE A 136 -2.37 -0.48 4.91
N PRO A 137 -1.87 -1.58 5.52
CA PRO A 137 -1.60 -1.61 6.96
C PRO A 137 -0.33 -0.87 7.37
N SER A 138 0.61 -0.71 6.44
CA SER A 138 1.95 -0.20 6.69
C SER A 138 2.48 0.74 5.60
N LEU A 139 1.81 1.87 5.37
CA LEU A 139 2.20 2.86 4.37
C LEU A 139 3.28 3.84 4.90
N ILE A 140 4.48 3.80 4.32
CA ILE A 140 5.58 4.71 4.67
C ILE A 140 5.63 5.88 3.71
N VAL A 141 4.99 6.99 4.10
CA VAL A 141 5.00 8.24 3.31
C VAL A 141 5.32 9.46 4.15
N ALA A 142 5.87 10.49 3.52
CA ALA A 142 6.18 11.78 4.11
C ALA A 142 5.88 12.93 3.13
N THR A 143 5.67 14.11 3.70
CA THR A 143 5.42 15.36 2.95
C THR A 143 6.46 16.44 3.27
N HIS A 144 7.46 16.09 4.07
CA HIS A 144 8.55 16.96 4.49
C HIS A 144 9.78 16.14 4.86
N GLY A 145 10.95 16.53 4.33
CA GLY A 145 12.23 15.83 4.52
C GLY A 145 12.51 14.77 3.46
N GLY A 146 13.76 14.30 3.40
CA GLY A 146 14.20 13.33 2.39
C GLY A 146 14.06 13.87 0.96
N GLY A 147 13.62 13.01 0.03
CA GLY A 147 13.44 13.36 -1.38
C GLY A 147 12.31 14.35 -1.67
N THR A 148 11.41 14.60 -0.71
CA THR A 148 10.26 15.52 -0.88
C THR A 148 10.65 16.98 -1.13
N GLY A 149 11.91 17.35 -0.85
CA GLY A 149 12.43 18.70 -1.08
C GLY A 149 13.09 18.90 -2.46
N LEU A 150 13.25 17.84 -3.25
CA LEU A 150 13.81 17.94 -4.60
C LEU A 150 12.82 18.68 -5.52
N PRO A 151 13.30 19.49 -6.50
CA PRO A 151 12.45 20.41 -7.24
C PRO A 151 11.21 19.76 -7.88
N THR A 152 11.40 18.71 -8.69
CA THR A 152 10.29 18.07 -9.41
C THR A 152 9.36 17.28 -8.50
N GLN A 153 9.91 16.57 -7.52
CA GLN A 153 9.10 15.82 -6.54
C GLN A 153 8.26 16.75 -5.66
N ARG A 154 8.81 17.93 -5.33
CA ARG A 154 8.09 18.96 -4.60
C ARG A 154 6.93 19.52 -5.43
N GLU A 155 7.12 19.80 -6.72
CA GLU A 155 6.04 20.24 -7.61
C GLU A 155 4.90 19.20 -7.65
N CYS A 156 5.21 17.90 -7.74
CA CYS A 156 4.20 16.85 -7.67
C CYS A 156 3.42 16.85 -6.34
N LEU A 157 4.09 17.09 -5.21
CA LEU A 157 3.40 17.24 -3.92
C LEU A 157 2.56 18.53 -3.85
N GLU A 158 3.00 19.61 -4.50
CA GLU A 158 2.26 20.88 -4.57
C GLU A 158 0.97 20.73 -5.40
N LEU A 159 1.02 20.00 -6.52
CA LEU A 159 -0.17 19.65 -7.31
C LEU A 159 -1.22 18.90 -6.49
N LEU A 160 -0.77 18.02 -5.58
CA LEU A 160 -1.66 17.28 -4.67
C LEU A 160 -2.05 18.12 -3.43
N GLY A 161 -1.54 19.34 -3.29
CA GLY A 161 -1.70 20.19 -2.10
C GLY A 161 -1.19 19.51 -0.83
N CYS A 162 -0.11 18.76 -0.94
CA CYS A 162 0.45 17.89 0.09
C CYS A 162 1.86 18.30 0.54
N THR A 163 2.36 19.48 0.18
CA THR A 163 3.71 19.92 0.56
C THR A 163 3.78 20.43 2.00
N GLY A 164 4.82 20.02 2.74
CA GLY A 164 5.13 20.53 4.06
C GLY A 164 4.57 19.72 5.23
N ARG A 165 4.69 20.27 6.44
CA ARG A 165 4.25 19.62 7.68
C ARG A 165 2.73 19.57 7.77
N GLY A 166 2.19 18.55 8.44
CA GLY A 166 0.75 18.40 8.67
C GLY A 166 -0.05 17.86 7.47
N LYS A 167 0.58 17.63 6.31
CA LYS A 167 -0.10 17.17 5.09
C LYS A 167 -0.06 15.66 4.85
N VAL A 168 0.71 14.91 5.64
CA VAL A 168 0.97 13.48 5.41
C VAL A 168 -0.28 12.59 5.44
N ARG A 169 -1.33 12.96 6.20
CA ARG A 169 -2.58 12.18 6.24
C ARG A 169 -3.36 12.31 4.93
N LYS A 170 -3.54 13.54 4.44
CA LYS A 170 -4.09 13.81 3.11
C LYS A 170 -3.33 13.06 2.02
N PHE A 171 -2.00 13.08 2.09
CA PHE A 171 -1.18 12.36 1.12
C PHE A 171 -1.39 10.84 1.19
N ALA A 172 -1.48 10.25 2.39
CA ALA A 172 -1.77 8.83 2.57
C ALA A 172 -3.16 8.44 2.02
N GLU A 173 -4.18 9.28 2.24
CA GLU A 173 -5.53 9.09 1.67
C GLU A 173 -5.51 9.10 0.14
N ILE A 174 -4.77 10.03 -0.48
CA ILE A 174 -4.61 10.09 -1.93
C ILE A 174 -3.93 8.83 -2.46
N VAL A 175 -2.84 8.37 -1.83
CA VAL A 175 -2.15 7.13 -2.23
C VAL A 175 -3.11 5.93 -2.14
N ALA A 176 -3.90 5.82 -1.08
CA ALA A 176 -4.88 4.74 -0.93
C ALA A 176 -5.98 4.81 -2.00
N GLY A 177 -6.47 6.01 -2.34
CA GLY A 177 -7.44 6.20 -3.42
C GLY A 177 -6.89 5.81 -4.79
N VAL A 178 -5.63 6.18 -5.09
CA VAL A 178 -4.93 5.75 -6.32
C VAL A 178 -4.83 4.23 -6.39
N VAL A 179 -4.47 3.59 -5.26
CA VAL A 179 -4.39 2.14 -5.19
C VAL A 179 -5.75 1.49 -5.38
N LEU A 180 -6.81 1.95 -4.69
CA LEU A 180 -8.17 1.42 -4.86
C LEU A 180 -8.65 1.52 -6.31
N ALA A 181 -8.45 2.68 -6.95
CA ALA A 181 -8.78 2.86 -8.36
C ALA A 181 -8.03 1.87 -9.27
N GLY A 182 -6.75 1.66 -8.98
CA GLY A 182 -5.94 0.64 -9.64
C GLY A 182 -6.50 -0.78 -9.44
N GLU A 183 -6.84 -1.15 -8.21
CA GLU A 183 -7.40 -2.47 -7.87
C GLU A 183 -8.71 -2.73 -8.61
N ILE A 184 -9.64 -1.77 -8.59
CA ILE A 184 -10.91 -1.86 -9.34
C ILE A 184 -10.64 -2.07 -10.83
N SER A 185 -9.71 -1.29 -11.39
CA SER A 185 -9.39 -1.36 -12.81
C SER A 185 -8.77 -2.69 -13.23
N LEU A 186 -7.76 -3.17 -12.49
CA LEU A 186 -7.07 -4.40 -12.86
C LEU A 186 -7.91 -5.64 -12.56
N ALA A 187 -8.62 -5.66 -11.43
CA ALA A 187 -9.54 -6.75 -11.12
C ALA A 187 -10.61 -6.88 -12.21
N SER A 188 -11.16 -5.76 -12.70
CA SER A 188 -12.13 -5.77 -13.79
C SER A 188 -11.57 -6.35 -15.07
N ALA A 189 -10.36 -5.92 -15.48
CA ALA A 189 -9.72 -6.43 -16.69
C ALA A 189 -9.38 -7.93 -16.62
N ILE A 190 -8.98 -8.44 -15.44
CA ILE A 190 -8.74 -9.87 -15.23
C ILE A 190 -10.07 -10.64 -15.28
N SER A 191 -11.09 -10.15 -14.58
CA SER A 191 -12.38 -10.82 -14.44
C SER A 191 -13.25 -10.78 -15.70
N SER A 192 -13.10 -9.78 -16.57
CA SER A 192 -13.79 -9.73 -17.87
C SER A 192 -13.17 -10.66 -18.92
N LEU A 193 -12.03 -11.31 -18.61
CA LEU A 193 -11.18 -12.05 -19.57
C LEU A 193 -10.62 -11.20 -20.72
N ASP A 194 -10.80 -9.86 -20.69
CA ASP A 194 -10.17 -8.92 -21.63
C ASP A 194 -8.65 -8.74 -21.39
N TRP A 195 -8.13 -9.33 -20.31
CA TRP A 195 -6.75 -9.19 -19.84
C TRP A 195 -5.70 -9.48 -20.93
N VAL A 196 -5.96 -10.47 -21.79
CA VAL A 196 -5.05 -10.84 -22.89
C VAL A 196 -4.94 -9.72 -23.93
N SER A 197 -6.07 -9.11 -24.32
CA SER A 197 -6.11 -8.08 -25.38
C SER A 197 -5.53 -6.73 -24.95
N SER A 198 -5.68 -6.35 -23.68
CA SER A 198 -5.22 -5.06 -23.17
C SER A 198 -3.70 -5.02 -22.93
N HIS A 199 -3.12 -6.13 -22.46
CA HIS A 199 -1.66 -6.29 -22.38
C HIS A 199 -1.03 -6.36 -23.77
N GLU A 200 -1.63 -7.04 -24.75
CA GLU A 200 -1.10 -7.03 -26.12
C GLU A 200 -1.14 -5.64 -26.77
N LYS A 201 -2.19 -4.85 -26.52
CA LYS A 201 -2.34 -3.53 -27.15
C LYS A 201 -1.52 -2.41 -26.52
N TYR A 202 -1.29 -2.44 -25.20
CA TYR A 202 -0.63 -1.36 -24.47
C TYR A 202 0.58 -1.81 -23.64
N GLY A 203 0.68 -3.11 -23.35
CA GLY A 203 1.76 -3.72 -22.58
C GLY A 203 2.90 -4.20 -23.48
N ARG A 204 3.69 -3.24 -23.99
CA ARG A 204 4.90 -3.48 -24.82
C ARG A 204 4.60 -4.24 -26.12
N ASN A 205 4.45 -3.48 -27.21
CA ASN A 205 4.73 -3.97 -28.56
C ASN A 205 6.09 -4.70 -28.56
N ARG A 206 6.07 -6.01 -28.70
CA ARG A 206 7.18 -6.80 -29.22
C ARG A 206 6.70 -7.48 -30.48
#